data_AF-A0A453FV89-F1
#
_entry.id   AF-A0A453FV89-F1
#
_cell.length_a   1.000
_cell.length_b   1.000
_cell.length_c   1.000
_cell.angle_alpha   90.00
_cell.angle_beta   90.00
_cell.angle_gamma   90.00
#
_symmetry.space_group_name_H-M   'P 1'
#
loop_
_entity.id
_entity.type
_entity.pdbx_description
1 polymer ?
#
loop_
_entity_poly.entity_id
_entity_poly.type
_entity_poly.pdbx_seq_one_letter_code
_entity_poly.pdbx_strand_id
1 'polypeptide(L)'
;NAVTDDYNDYLGTFEYWWSHGLISDSTYLNLKKTCLFDSSEHPSPECVKNLNLASSEEGNIDPYSLYTKPCNSSASLKLGLGGRYVSVLLLNFHNR
;
A
#
# COMPACT_ATOMS: atom_id res chain seq x y z
N ASN A 1 1.82 8.39 -9.26
CA ASN A 1 1.74 7.56 -10.49
C ASN A 1 0.33 7.02 -10.63
N ALA A 2 -0.19 6.86 -11.86
CA ALA A 2 -1.58 6.46 -12.13
C ALA A 2 -1.72 4.95 -12.36
N VAL A 3 -2.90 4.41 -12.08
CA VAL A 3 -3.29 3.02 -12.38
C VAL A 3 -3.65 2.93 -13.86
N THR A 4 -3.10 1.92 -14.54
CA THR A 4 -3.33 1.64 -15.97
C THR A 4 -4.03 0.29 -16.15
N ASP A 5 -3.57 -0.75 -15.46
CA ASP A 5 -4.07 -2.12 -15.55
C ASP A 5 -3.75 -2.88 -14.26
N ASP A 6 -4.78 -3.42 -13.60
CA ASP A 6 -4.65 -4.03 -12.27
C ASP A 6 -3.57 -5.12 -12.22
N TYR A 7 -3.47 -5.97 -13.26
CA TYR A 7 -2.49 -7.06 -13.28
C TYR A 7 -1.05 -6.53 -13.36
N ASN A 8 -0.77 -5.66 -14.33
CA ASN A 8 0.58 -5.13 -14.55
C ASN A 8 0.98 -4.17 -13.43
N ASP A 9 0.04 -3.38 -12.92
CA ASP A 9 0.29 -2.48 -11.80
C ASP A 9 0.59 -3.25 -10.52
N TYR A 10 -0.13 -4.34 -10.23
CA TYR A 10 0.18 -5.20 -9.09
C TYR A 10 1.54 -5.88 -9.24
N LEU A 11 1.81 -6.47 -10.41
CA LEU A 11 3.09 -7.14 -10.66
C LEU A 11 4.26 -6.17 -10.48
N GLY A 12 4.18 -5.00 -11.10
CA GLY A 12 5.21 -3.96 -11.01
C GLY A 12 5.35 -3.40 -9.60
N THR A 13 4.25 -3.20 -8.88
CA THR A 13 4.26 -2.73 -7.49
C THR A 13 4.96 -3.72 -6.57
N PHE A 14 4.61 -5.00 -6.64
CA PHE A 14 5.21 -6.01 -5.78
C PHE A 14 6.68 -6.24 -6.10
N GLU A 15 7.08 -6.19 -7.38
CA GLU A 15 8.47 -6.28 -7.79
C GLU A 15 9.28 -5.05 -7.33
N TYR A 16 8.69 -3.86 -7.39
CA TYR A 16 9.29 -2.64 -6.88
C TYR A 16 9.54 -2.72 -5.36
N TRP A 17 8.54 -3.12 -4.58
CA TRP A 17 8.69 -3.28 -3.13
C TRP A 17 9.76 -4.30 -2.77
N TRP A 18 9.77 -5.45 -3.46
CA TRP A 18 10.75 -6.51 -3.21
C TRP A 18 12.18 -6.09 -3.58
N SER A 19 12.38 -5.52 -4.76
CA SER A 19 13.70 -5.05 -5.23
C SER A 19 14.28 -3.90 -4.40
N HIS A 20 13.41 -3.13 -3.73
CA HIS A 20 13.82 -2.06 -2.81
C HIS A 20 13.95 -2.52 -1.35
N GLY A 21 13.78 -3.83 -1.09
CA GLY A 21 13.94 -4.40 0.25
C GLY A 21 12.86 -3.99 1.25
N LEU A 22 11.68 -3.60 0.76
CA LEU A 22 10.55 -3.17 1.59
C LEU A 22 9.73 -4.36 2.11
N ILE A 23 9.75 -5.49 1.38
CA ILE A 23 9.02 -6.70 1.72
C ILE A 23 9.91 -7.94 1.65
N SER A 24 9.54 -8.98 2.38
CA SER A 24 10.22 -10.27 2.38
C SER A 24 9.87 -11.12 1.16
N ASP A 25 10.74 -12.08 0.82
CA ASP A 25 10.51 -13.05 -0.27
C ASP A 25 9.18 -13.80 -0.09
N SER A 26 8.83 -14.19 1.13
CA SER A 26 7.57 -14.87 1.41
C SER A 26 6.36 -13.97 1.15
N THR A 27 6.44 -12.70 1.54
CA THR A 27 5.38 -11.71 1.31
C THR A 27 5.23 -11.44 -0.19
N TYR A 28 6.32 -11.28 -0.93
CA TYR A 28 6.31 -11.12 -2.39
C TYR A 28 5.63 -12.30 -3.10
N LEU A 29 5.96 -13.54 -2.73
CA LEU A 29 5.36 -14.74 -3.31
C LEU A 29 3.86 -14.85 -2.97
N ASN A 30 3.48 -14.53 -1.73
CA ASN A 30 2.09 -14.58 -1.29
C ASN A 30 1.24 -13.54 -2.02
N LEU A 31 1.71 -12.29 -2.12
CA LEU A 31 1.05 -11.21 -2.87
C LEU A 31 0.82 -11.61 -4.32
N LYS A 32 1.84 -12.15 -4.99
CA LYS A 32 1.70 -12.61 -6.37
C LYS A 32 0.63 -13.70 -6.52
N LYS A 33 0.54 -14.60 -5.55
CA LYS A 33 -0.41 -15.71 -5.58
C LYS A 33 -1.86 -15.24 -5.34
N THR A 34 -2.06 -14.28 -4.45
CA THR A 34 -3.40 -13.90 -3.99
C THR A 34 -3.96 -12.66 -4.67
N CYS A 35 -3.12 -11.77 -5.21
CA CYS A 35 -3.56 -10.44 -5.67
C CYS A 35 -3.47 -10.21 -7.18
N LEU A 36 -2.65 -10.97 -7.94
CA LEU A 36 -2.40 -10.64 -9.36
C LEU A 36 -3.65 -10.65 -10.25
N PHE A 37 -4.66 -11.44 -9.89
CA PHE A 37 -5.90 -11.57 -10.65
C PHE A 37 -7.09 -10.89 -9.97
N ASP A 38 -6.85 -10.19 -8.87
CA ASP A 38 -7.86 -9.42 -8.17
C ASP A 38 -7.92 -7.99 -8.72
N SER A 39 -9.05 -7.33 -8.50
CA SER A 39 -9.17 -5.90 -8.81
C SER A 39 -8.52 -5.07 -7.71
N SER A 40 -7.84 -3.99 -8.09
CA SER A 40 -7.28 -3.04 -7.14
C SER A 40 -8.33 -2.32 -6.30
N GLU A 41 -9.52 -2.10 -6.87
CA GLU A 41 -10.66 -1.49 -6.19
C GLU A 41 -11.37 -2.47 -5.26
N HIS A 42 -11.34 -3.77 -5.59
CA HIS A 42 -12.05 -4.84 -4.89
C HIS A 42 -11.18 -6.08 -4.65
N PRO A 43 -10.11 -5.96 -3.83
CA PRO A 43 -9.24 -7.09 -3.54
C PRO A 43 -9.95 -8.16 -2.70
N SER A 44 -9.60 -9.42 -2.92
CA SER A 44 -10.10 -10.52 -2.10
C SER A 44 -9.64 -10.40 -0.64
N PRO A 45 -10.34 -11.01 0.33
CA PRO A 45 -9.91 -11.01 1.72
C PRO A 45 -8.50 -11.58 1.94
N GLU A 46 -8.08 -12.55 1.12
CA GLU A 46 -6.73 -13.10 1.16
C GLU A 46 -5.70 -12.09 0.65
N CYS A 47 -6.01 -11.38 -0.44
CA CYS A 47 -5.16 -10.31 -0.94
C CYS A 47 -5.01 -9.19 0.10
N VAL A 48 -6.11 -8.72 0.70
CA VAL A 48 -6.08 -7.70 1.77
C VAL A 48 -5.19 -8.12 2.94
N LYS A 49 -5.26 -9.39 3.36
CA LYS A 49 -4.41 -9.91 4.42
C LYS A 49 -2.92 -9.81 4.08
N ASN A 50 -2.53 -10.17 2.85
CA ASN A 50 -1.13 -10.11 2.41
C ASN A 50 -0.67 -8.66 2.18
N LEU A 51 -1.55 -7.77 1.70
CA LEU A 51 -1.26 -6.33 1.59
C LEU A 51 -1.01 -5.70 2.97
N ASN A 52 -1.80 -6.08 3.98
CA ASN A 52 -1.58 -5.61 5.35
C ASN A 52 -0.26 -6.12 5.94
N LEU A 53 0.14 -7.36 5.59
CA LEU A 53 1.46 -7.89 5.99
C LEU A 53 2.59 -7.09 5.34
N ALA A 54 2.51 -6.81 4.04
CA ALA A 54 3.49 -5.98 3.33
C ALA A 54 3.64 -4.59 3.95
N SER A 55 2.53 -3.93 4.25
CA SER A 55 2.56 -2.61 4.89
C SER A 55 3.13 -2.65 6.31
N SER A 56 2.98 -3.77 7.03
CA SER A 56 3.66 -3.96 8.32
C SER A 56 5.18 -4.18 8.19
N GLU A 57 5.65 -4.77 7.08
CA GLU A 57 7.08 -4.95 6.81
C GLU A 57 7.74 -3.62 6.39
N GLU A 58 7.04 -2.79 5.60
CA GLU A 58 7.47 -1.46 5.17
C GLU A 58 7.73 -0.50 6.35
N GLY A 59 6.87 -0.55 7.37
CA GLY A 59 6.97 0.32 8.54
C GLY A 59 6.62 1.78 8.27
N ASN A 60 7.24 2.70 9.01
CA ASN A 60 6.91 4.14 8.96
C ASN A 60 7.72 4.87 7.86
N ILE A 61 7.39 4.60 6.60
CA ILE A 61 7.96 5.26 5.43
C ILE A 61 6.90 6.08 4.69
N ASP A 62 7.33 7.03 3.86
CA ASP A 62 6.42 7.68 2.90
C ASP A 62 6.32 6.80 1.64
N PRO A 63 5.16 6.14 1.38
CA PRO A 63 5.01 5.24 0.23
C PRO A 63 5.08 5.98 -1.13
N TYR A 64 4.90 7.31 -1.14
CA TYR A 64 5.04 8.12 -2.35
C TYR A 64 6.48 8.60 -2.55
N SER A 65 7.34 8.52 -1.53
CA SER A 65 8.70 9.05 -1.58
C SER A 65 9.65 8.36 -0.57
N LEU A 66 10.16 7.18 -0.95
CA LEU A 66 10.96 6.28 -0.11
C LEU A 66 12.18 6.92 0.57
N TYR A 67 12.82 7.89 -0.08
CA TYR A 67 14.07 8.49 0.41
C TYR A 67 13.86 9.84 1.12
N THR A 68 12.61 10.25 1.32
CA THR A 68 12.28 11.46 2.07
C THR A 68 11.84 11.13 3.48
N LYS A 69 11.96 12.10 4.39
CA LYS A 69 11.49 11.93 5.76
C LYS A 69 9.96 12.04 5.78
N PRO A 70 9.25 11.12 6.45
CA PRO A 70 7.83 11.27 6.73
C PRO A 70 7.54 12.60 7.43
N CYS A 71 6.39 13.20 7.13
CA CYS A 71 5.98 14.43 7.77
C CYS A 71 5.67 14.19 9.26
N ASN A 72 6.38 14.88 10.16
CA ASN A 72 6.17 14.79 11.61
C ASN A 72 4.97 15.61 12.11
N SER A 73 4.30 16.37 11.24
CA SER A 73 3.19 17.24 11.62
C SER A 73 1.85 16.53 11.51
N SER A 74 1.31 16.10 12.65
CA SER A 74 -0.10 15.71 12.79
C SER A 74 -1.07 16.90 12.65
N ALA A 75 -0.57 18.13 12.55
CA ALA A 75 -1.36 19.36 12.44
C ALA A 75 -1.69 19.76 10.99
N SER A 76 -0.86 19.38 10.02
CA SER A 76 -1.04 19.82 8.62
C SER A 76 -2.22 19.16 7.90
N LEU A 77 -2.77 18.07 8.45
CA LEU A 77 -3.99 17.42 7.95
C LEU A 77 -5.28 18.18 8.30
N LYS A 78 -5.23 19.18 9.20
CA LYS A 78 -6.43 19.89 9.68
C LYS A 78 -6.75 21.20 8.94
N LEU A 79 -5.89 21.66 8.05
CA LEU A 79 -6.05 22.97 7.39
C LEU A 79 -6.14 22.79 5.87
N GLY A 80 -7.34 22.50 5.37
CA GLY A 80 -7.67 22.92 4.00
C GLY A 80 -8.39 21.94 3.06
N LEU A 81 -8.76 20.73 3.47
CA LEU A 81 -9.49 19.81 2.59
C LEU A 81 -10.92 19.61 3.09
N GLY A 82 -11.81 20.47 2.62
CA GLY A 82 -13.24 20.22 2.61
C GLY A 82 -13.56 18.91 1.88
N GLY A 83 -13.65 17.82 2.65
CA GLY A 83 -14.62 16.75 2.44
C GLY A 83 -14.50 15.83 1.22
N ARG A 84 -13.31 15.57 0.65
CA ARG A 84 -13.19 14.59 -0.48
C ARG A 84 -11.96 13.68 -0.51
N TYR A 85 -11.23 13.51 0.58
CA TYR A 85 -10.38 12.32 0.71
C TYR A 85 -11.19 11.25 1.45
N VAL A 86 -11.82 10.35 0.69
CA VAL A 86 -12.27 9.09 1.27
C VAL A 86 -10.99 8.35 1.65
N SER A 87 -10.77 8.30 2.96
CA SER A 87 -9.74 7.55 3.65
C SER A 87 -9.84 6.05 3.35
N VAL A 88 -9.53 5.60 2.13
CA VAL A 88 -9.50 4.16 1.80
C VAL A 88 -8.16 3.55 2.23
N LEU A 89 -7.05 4.28 2.15
CA LEU A 89 -5.73 3.80 2.60
C LEU A 89 -5.45 3.96 4.10
N LEU A 90 -6.21 4.80 4.82
CA LEU A 90 -6.07 4.99 6.27
C LEU A 90 -7.02 4.11 7.09
N LEU A 91 -7.92 3.34 6.47
CA LEU A 91 -8.93 2.56 7.20
C LEU A 91 -8.50 1.14 7.61
N ASN A 92 -7.34 0.62 7.19
CA ASN A 92 -6.89 -0.70 7.62
C ASN A 92 -5.76 -0.70 8.67
N PHE A 93 -5.27 0.47 9.10
CA PHE A 93 -4.19 0.55 10.11
C PHE A 93 -4.64 1.00 11.51
N HIS A 94 -5.94 1.24 11.73
CA HIS A 94 -6.45 1.54 13.07
C HIS A 94 -7.91 1.09 13.28
N ASN A 95 -8.12 -0.17 13.67
CA ASN A 95 -9.25 -0.71 14.46
C ASN A 95 -9.15 -2.25 14.40
N ARG A 96 -8.65 -2.97 15.40
CA ARG A 96 -9.36 -3.37 16.64
C ARG A 96 -10.83 -2.99 16.73
#